data_AF-A0A836V7M7-F1
#
_entry.id   AF-A0A836V7M7-F1
#
_cell.length_a   1.000
_cell.length_b   1.000
_cell.length_c   1.000
_cell.angle_alpha   90.00
_cell.angle_beta   90.00
_cell.angle_gamma   90.00
#
_symmetry.space_group_name_H-M   'P 1'
#
loop_
_entity.id
_entity.type
_entity.pdbx_description
1 polymer ?
#
loop_
_entity_poly.entity_id
_entity_poly.type
_entity_poly.pdbx_seq_one_letter_code
_entity_poly.pdbx_strand_id
1 'polypeptide(L)'
;MTRQTQTFSIPIPQSGTFIMKNALIISALALASFGPVFAAKPVTVNLKSSPAHKDVEATVNNKAATGKVAADKSVADKIANGKKLFDKLTCSGCHPNGENSLHPYRPLKGPGFLARYKEDGQIEGLIRTGVLKAGMPSFSKARLNDKDMKDLIAYIRSLTPTTLKK
;
A
#
# COMPACT_ATOMS: atom_id res chain seq x y z
N MET A 1 -6.82 -40.36 44.77
CA MET A 1 -6.42 -39.10 44.09
C MET A 1 -7.67 -38.52 43.44
N THR A 2 -8.30 -37.57 44.12
CA THR A 2 -9.66 -37.09 43.82
C THR A 2 -9.59 -35.82 42.97
N ARG A 3 -10.26 -35.85 41.82
CA ARG A 3 -10.43 -34.75 40.86
C ARG A 3 -11.19 -33.59 41.51
N GLN A 4 -10.63 -32.39 41.51
CA GLN A 4 -11.35 -31.16 41.88
C GLN A 4 -11.50 -30.28 40.65
N THR A 5 -12.65 -30.38 40.00
CA THR A 5 -13.06 -29.48 38.90
C THR A 5 -13.56 -28.18 39.51
N GLN A 6 -12.78 -27.10 39.40
CA GLN A 6 -13.23 -25.78 39.78
C GLN A 6 -13.93 -25.11 38.59
N THR A 7 -15.23 -24.92 38.72
CA THR A 7 -16.07 -24.15 37.80
C THR A 7 -15.99 -22.68 38.18
N PHE A 8 -15.31 -21.87 37.36
CA PHE A 8 -15.31 -20.41 37.49
C PHE A 8 -16.51 -19.84 36.71
N SER A 9 -17.52 -19.37 37.44
CA SER A 9 -18.62 -18.56 36.90
C SER A 9 -18.17 -17.09 36.79
N ILE A 10 -18.03 -16.58 35.57
CA ILE A 10 -17.75 -15.17 35.29
C ILE A 10 -19.08 -14.44 35.09
N PRO A 11 -19.38 -13.35 35.82
CA PRO A 11 -20.57 -12.55 35.57
C PRO A 11 -20.44 -11.71 34.29
N ILE A 12 -21.47 -11.80 33.44
CA ILE A 12 -21.65 -11.08 32.19
C ILE A 12 -22.19 -9.68 32.51
N PRO A 13 -21.48 -8.56 32.21
CA PRO A 13 -22.07 -7.23 32.29
C PRO A 13 -22.99 -6.96 31.10
N GLN A 14 -24.15 -6.40 31.40
CA GLN A 14 -25.31 -6.26 30.53
C GLN A 14 -25.15 -5.22 29.43
N SER A 15 -25.79 -5.53 28.31
CA SER A 15 -25.98 -4.71 27.11
C SER A 15 -26.71 -3.40 27.40
N GLY A 16 -26.02 -2.28 27.22
CA GLY A 16 -26.62 -0.94 27.18
C GLY A 16 -27.12 -0.63 25.76
N THR A 17 -28.43 -0.65 25.59
CA THR A 17 -29.15 -0.12 24.42
C THR A 17 -29.09 1.41 24.43
N PHE A 18 -28.36 2.02 23.49
CA PHE A 18 -28.48 3.45 23.22
C PHE A 18 -29.30 3.66 21.95
N ILE A 19 -30.54 4.07 22.16
CA ILE A 19 -31.53 4.46 21.16
C ILE A 19 -31.46 5.98 20.95
N MET A 20 -31.71 6.40 19.71
CA MET A 20 -32.10 7.76 19.27
C MET A 20 -30.97 8.83 19.22
N LYS A 21 -30.87 9.71 18.22
CA LYS A 21 -31.88 10.30 17.31
C LYS A 21 -31.21 10.78 16.01
N ASN A 22 -31.89 10.55 14.89
CA ASN A 22 -31.72 11.31 13.65
C ASN A 22 -31.85 12.82 13.91
N ALA A 23 -30.91 13.62 13.42
CA ALA A 23 -31.10 15.05 13.22
C ALA A 23 -30.70 15.38 11.78
N LEU A 24 -31.75 15.50 10.97
CA LEU A 24 -31.75 16.00 9.61
C LEU A 24 -31.67 17.53 9.71
N ILE A 25 -30.56 18.12 9.26
CA ILE A 25 -30.45 19.57 9.09
C ILE A 25 -30.13 19.82 7.62
N ILE A 26 -31.21 19.97 6.86
CA ILE A 26 -31.20 20.63 5.55
C ILE A 26 -31.18 22.12 5.87
N SER A 27 -30.09 22.82 5.55
CA SER A 27 -30.08 24.28 5.49
C SER A 27 -29.71 24.69 4.08
N ALA A 28 -30.74 25.09 3.35
CA ALA A 28 -30.64 25.74 2.06
C ALA A 28 -30.30 27.23 2.24
N LEU A 29 -29.75 27.79 1.15
CA LEU A 29 -29.88 29.18 0.72
C LEU A 29 -29.00 30.25 1.38
N ALA A 30 -27.94 30.64 0.67
CA ALA A 30 -27.54 32.04 0.54
C ALA A 30 -26.85 32.26 -0.82
N LEU A 31 -27.62 32.79 -1.78
CA LEU A 31 -27.09 33.50 -2.95
C LEU A 31 -26.64 34.90 -2.50
N ALA A 32 -25.35 35.19 -2.61
CA ALA A 32 -24.75 36.52 -2.72
C ALA A 32 -23.23 36.26 -2.87
N SER A 33 -22.44 36.85 -3.75
CA SER A 33 -22.60 38.02 -4.61
C SER A 33 -21.48 37.92 -5.65
N PHE A 34 -21.80 38.20 -6.92
CA PHE A 34 -20.79 38.41 -7.96
C PHE A 34 -19.99 39.69 -7.64
N GLY A 35 -18.70 39.53 -7.34
CA GLY A 35 -17.71 40.61 -7.28
C GLY A 35 -16.90 40.69 -8.59
N PRO A 36 -16.43 41.89 -8.99
CA PRO A 36 -15.89 42.12 -10.31
C PRO A 36 -14.41 41.69 -10.46
N VAL A 37 -14.17 40.96 -11.54
CA VAL A 37 -13.07 41.09 -12.52
C VAL A 37 -11.81 41.81 -11.99
N PHE A 38 -10.84 41.03 -11.51
CA PHE A 38 -9.46 41.47 -11.48
C PHE A 38 -8.82 41.26 -12.86
N ALA A 39 -8.54 42.38 -13.51
CA ALA A 39 -7.73 42.48 -14.71
C ALA A 39 -6.31 41.95 -14.44
N ALA A 40 -6.04 40.71 -14.87
CA ALA A 40 -4.69 40.20 -15.03
C ALA A 40 -4.27 40.34 -16.50
N LYS A 41 -3.22 41.13 -16.69
CA LYS A 41 -2.60 41.47 -17.97
C LYS A 41 -2.21 40.21 -18.76
N PRO A 42 -2.37 40.17 -20.09
CA PRO A 42 -1.86 39.07 -20.90
C PRO A 42 -0.33 39.12 -20.91
N VAL A 43 0.31 38.17 -20.22
CA VAL A 43 1.73 37.87 -20.41
C VAL A 43 1.86 37.17 -21.76
N THR A 44 2.31 37.92 -22.75
CA THR A 44 2.74 37.43 -24.06
C THR A 44 4.07 36.69 -23.91
N VAL A 45 4.03 35.37 -23.70
CA VAL A 45 5.20 34.52 -23.92
C VAL A 45 5.33 34.24 -25.41
N ASN A 46 6.13 35.08 -26.06
CA ASN A 46 6.62 34.91 -27.43
C ASN A 46 7.71 33.84 -27.42
N LEU A 47 7.33 32.56 -27.56
CA LEU A 47 8.29 31.49 -27.77
C LEU A 47 8.59 31.37 -29.27
N LYS A 48 9.60 32.14 -29.66
CA LYS A 48 10.30 32.05 -30.93
C LYS A 48 10.83 30.62 -31.12
N SER A 49 10.24 29.89 -32.05
CA SER A 49 10.80 28.65 -32.60
C SER A 49 12.11 28.93 -33.34
N SER A 50 13.17 28.17 -33.03
CA SER A 50 14.26 27.72 -33.94
C SER A 50 15.34 26.95 -33.15
N PRO A 51 16.16 26.06 -33.74
CA PRO A 51 15.87 24.97 -34.69
C PRO A 51 16.47 23.61 -34.24
N ALA A 52 16.16 22.56 -35.03
CA ALA A 52 16.98 21.36 -35.28
C ALA A 52 17.21 20.34 -34.14
N HIS A 53 16.33 19.35 -34.05
CA HIS A 53 16.77 17.96 -33.86
C HIS A 53 16.44 17.17 -35.12
N LYS A 54 17.52 16.68 -35.73
CA LYS A 54 17.57 15.93 -36.98
C LYS A 54 16.80 14.63 -36.87
N ASP A 55 16.29 14.21 -38.01
CA ASP A 55 15.63 12.95 -38.29
C ASP A 55 16.46 11.77 -37.78
N VAL A 56 15.85 10.95 -36.91
CA VAL A 56 16.24 9.54 -36.78
C VAL A 56 14.99 8.74 -37.05
N GLU A 57 14.87 8.36 -38.32
CA GLU A 57 14.09 7.23 -38.77
C GLU A 57 14.60 5.98 -38.05
N ALA A 58 13.89 5.57 -36.99
CA ALA A 58 14.06 4.28 -36.36
C ALA A 58 12.82 3.43 -36.66
N THR A 59 12.75 2.94 -37.89
CA THR A 59 12.02 1.71 -38.20
C THR A 59 12.66 0.55 -37.42
N VAL A 60 12.10 0.20 -36.27
CA VAL A 60 12.21 -1.15 -35.70
C VAL A 60 10.85 -1.57 -35.15
N ASN A 61 10.10 -2.19 -36.06
CA ASN A 61 9.47 -3.49 -35.90
C ASN A 61 9.05 -3.92 -34.49
N ASN A 62 7.73 -4.09 -34.36
CA ASN A 62 7.10 -4.96 -33.38
C ASN A 62 7.76 -6.35 -33.40
N LYS A 63 8.76 -6.56 -32.53
CA LYS A 63 9.27 -7.88 -32.17
C LYS A 63 8.90 -8.15 -30.73
N ALA A 64 7.93 -9.04 -30.59
CA ALA A 64 7.50 -9.66 -29.35
C ALA A 64 8.67 -9.95 -28.40
N ALA A 65 8.49 -9.51 -27.16
CA ALA A 65 8.77 -10.25 -25.93
C ALA A 65 9.87 -11.32 -26.03
N THR A 66 11.12 -10.88 -25.96
CA THR A 66 12.26 -11.76 -25.59
C THR A 66 13.19 -11.02 -24.63
N GLY A 67 12.62 -10.51 -23.53
CA GLY A 67 13.36 -9.88 -22.42
C GLY A 67 13.22 -10.61 -21.08
N LYS A 68 12.68 -11.84 -21.07
CA LYS A 68 12.27 -12.52 -19.82
C LYS A 68 13.41 -13.17 -19.04
N VAL A 69 14.66 -13.23 -19.52
CA VAL A 69 15.68 -14.08 -18.86
C VAL A 69 16.62 -13.31 -17.93
N ALA A 70 16.91 -12.03 -18.20
CA ALA A 70 17.76 -11.20 -17.33
C ALA A 70 16.96 -10.44 -16.24
N ALA A 71 15.73 -10.03 -16.54
CA ALA A 71 14.84 -9.40 -15.57
C ALA A 71 14.32 -10.39 -14.52
N ASP A 72 14.08 -11.64 -14.89
CA ASP A 72 13.54 -12.68 -14.01
C ASP A 72 14.57 -13.14 -12.97
N LYS A 73 15.86 -13.23 -13.34
CA LYS A 73 16.95 -13.44 -12.38
C LYS A 73 17.07 -12.29 -11.38
N SER A 74 16.99 -11.04 -11.85
CA SER A 74 16.99 -9.86 -10.98
C SER A 74 15.78 -9.82 -10.05
N VAL A 75 14.59 -10.20 -10.52
CA VAL A 75 13.38 -10.28 -9.68
C VAL A 75 13.51 -11.39 -8.63
N ALA A 76 14.00 -12.57 -9.01
CA ALA A 76 14.26 -13.66 -8.07
C ALA A 76 15.28 -13.25 -6.99
N ASP A 77 16.36 -12.55 -7.38
CA ASP A 77 17.37 -12.04 -6.45
C ASP A 77 16.78 -11.01 -5.49
N LYS A 78 15.90 -10.12 -5.99
CA LYS A 78 15.16 -9.15 -5.17
C LYS A 78 14.23 -9.83 -4.18
N ILE A 79 13.47 -10.82 -4.61
CA ILE A 79 12.59 -11.62 -3.75
C ILE A 79 13.42 -12.35 -2.68
N ALA A 80 14.55 -12.94 -3.05
CA ALA A 80 15.43 -13.62 -2.12
C ALA A 80 16.05 -12.66 -1.09
N ASN A 81 16.50 -11.48 -1.50
CA ASN A 81 16.97 -10.45 -0.57
C ASN A 81 15.85 -9.92 0.32
N GLY A 82 14.68 -9.65 -0.26
CA GLY A 82 13.49 -9.23 0.46
C GLY A 82 13.05 -10.22 1.53
N LYS A 83 13.13 -11.52 1.26
CA LYS A 83 12.87 -12.57 2.27
C LYS A 83 13.85 -12.47 3.44
N LYS A 84 15.15 -12.33 3.16
CA LYS A 84 16.17 -12.17 4.21
C LYS A 84 15.89 -10.94 5.07
N LEU A 85 15.51 -9.83 4.45
CA LEU A 85 15.14 -8.60 5.15
C LEU A 85 13.87 -8.78 6.00
N PHE A 86 12.86 -9.46 5.46
CA PHE A 86 11.62 -9.78 6.16
C PHE A 86 11.88 -10.58 7.45
N ASP A 87 12.77 -11.58 7.36
CA ASP A 87 13.17 -12.38 8.51
C ASP A 87 14.04 -11.57 9.49
N LYS A 88 15.05 -10.83 9.00
CA LYS A 88 15.97 -10.01 9.80
C LYS A 88 15.25 -8.90 10.59
N LEU A 89 14.26 -8.26 9.96
CA LEU A 89 13.44 -7.22 10.59
C LEU A 89 12.34 -7.79 11.49
N THR A 90 12.31 -9.12 11.67
CA THR A 90 11.32 -9.82 12.50
C THR A 90 9.88 -9.59 12.01
N CYS A 91 9.70 -9.30 10.71
CA CYS A 91 8.37 -9.16 10.12
C CYS A 91 7.57 -10.46 10.25
N SER A 92 8.25 -11.61 10.12
CA SER A 92 7.66 -12.95 10.26
C SER A 92 7.12 -13.25 11.66
N GLY A 93 7.55 -12.53 12.71
CA GLY A 93 7.03 -12.71 14.07
C GLY A 93 5.54 -12.34 14.18
N CYS A 94 5.12 -11.28 13.47
CA CYS A 94 3.72 -10.89 13.38
C CYS A 94 3.06 -11.33 12.07
N HIS A 95 3.84 -11.52 11.01
CA HIS A 95 3.37 -11.89 9.69
C HIS A 95 3.92 -13.25 9.22
N PRO A 96 3.64 -14.35 9.95
CA PRO A 96 4.14 -15.67 9.58
C PRO A 96 3.56 -16.08 8.23
N ASN A 97 4.42 -16.46 7.29
CA ASN A 97 4.02 -16.86 5.92
C ASN A 97 3.09 -15.86 5.20
N GLY A 98 3.22 -14.56 5.51
CA GLY A 98 2.38 -13.50 4.96
C GLY A 98 1.00 -13.37 5.62
N GLU A 99 0.70 -14.14 6.66
CA GLU A 99 -0.48 -13.94 7.49
C GLU A 99 -0.35 -12.70 8.39
N ASN A 100 -1.29 -12.51 9.30
CA ASN A 100 -1.20 -11.49 10.32
C ASN A 100 -1.73 -12.06 11.65
N SER A 101 -0.82 -12.31 12.60
CA SER A 101 -1.16 -12.93 13.88
C SER A 101 -1.98 -12.00 14.79
N LEU A 102 -1.80 -10.69 14.66
CA LEU A 102 -2.52 -9.69 15.47
C LEU A 102 -3.88 -9.34 14.87
N HIS A 103 -4.00 -9.34 13.55
CA HIS A 103 -5.23 -9.00 12.81
C HIS A 103 -5.45 -9.98 11.67
N PRO A 104 -5.98 -11.20 11.92
CA PRO A 104 -6.07 -12.28 10.92
C PRO A 104 -6.84 -11.92 9.64
N TYR A 105 -7.75 -10.95 9.72
CA TYR A 105 -8.53 -10.44 8.59
C TYR A 105 -7.75 -9.47 7.68
N ARG A 106 -6.49 -9.15 8.00
CA ARG A 106 -5.60 -8.27 7.21
C ARG A 106 -4.24 -8.92 6.95
N PRO A 107 -4.19 -10.02 6.17
CA PRO A 107 -2.92 -10.64 5.76
C PRO A 107 -2.17 -9.77 4.74
N LEU A 108 -0.87 -10.03 4.58
CA LEU A 108 -0.01 -9.42 3.55
C LEU A 108 -0.12 -10.12 2.19
N LYS A 109 -1.17 -10.94 2.01
CA LYS A 109 -1.38 -11.73 0.81
C LYS A 109 -2.86 -11.91 0.46
N GLY A 110 -3.11 -12.43 -0.73
CA GLY A 110 -4.44 -12.72 -1.24
C GLY A 110 -5.12 -11.54 -1.93
N PRO A 111 -6.34 -11.73 -2.44
CA PRO A 111 -7.03 -10.75 -3.28
C PRO A 111 -7.35 -9.45 -2.53
N GLY A 112 -7.66 -9.52 -1.23
CA GLY A 112 -7.90 -8.33 -0.41
C GLY A 112 -6.69 -7.42 -0.29
N PHE A 113 -5.49 -8.01 -0.14
CA PHE A 113 -4.24 -7.26 -0.13
C PHE A 113 -3.99 -6.58 -1.48
N LEU A 114 -4.11 -7.33 -2.58
CA LEU A 114 -3.92 -6.81 -3.94
C LEU A 114 -4.93 -5.70 -4.30
N ALA A 115 -6.18 -5.83 -3.86
CA ALA A 115 -7.21 -4.82 -4.09
C ALA A 115 -6.92 -3.52 -3.31
N ARG A 116 -6.36 -3.63 -2.10
CA ARG A 116 -6.05 -2.48 -1.24
C ARG A 116 -4.77 -1.75 -1.64
N TYR A 117 -3.74 -2.50 -2.00
CA TYR A 117 -2.40 -2.02 -2.34
C TYR A 117 -2.11 -2.30 -3.82
N LYS A 118 -2.51 -1.38 -4.69
CA LYS A 118 -2.30 -1.48 -6.14
C LYS A 118 -0.86 -1.10 -6.48
N GLU A 119 -0.39 0.00 -5.89
CA GLU A 119 0.94 0.55 -6.14
C GLU A 119 1.92 0.22 -5.00
N ASP A 120 3.18 -0.03 -5.35
CA ASP A 120 4.23 -0.34 -4.38
C ASP A 120 4.50 0.80 -3.40
N GLY A 121 4.33 2.05 -3.84
CA GLY A 121 4.44 3.23 -2.97
C GLY A 121 3.43 3.24 -1.81
N GLN A 122 2.27 2.58 -1.96
CA GLN A 122 1.30 2.46 -0.87
C GLN A 122 1.81 1.50 0.22
N ILE A 123 2.49 0.43 -0.18
CA ILE A 123 3.11 -0.54 0.73
C ILE A 123 4.32 0.11 1.41
N GLU A 124 5.18 0.79 0.64
CA GLU A 124 6.31 1.55 1.18
C GLU A 124 5.85 2.56 2.23
N GLY A 125 4.86 3.40 1.90
CA GLY A 125 4.34 4.41 2.82
C GLY A 125 3.84 3.79 4.13
N LEU A 126 3.12 2.67 4.05
CA LEU A 126 2.65 1.96 5.24
C LEU A 126 3.81 1.42 6.10
N ILE A 127 4.83 0.84 5.48
CA ILE A 127 6.00 0.31 6.21
C ILE A 127 6.82 1.46 6.82
N ARG A 128 6.95 2.58 6.10
CA ARG A 128 7.67 3.78 6.58
C ARG A 128 6.96 4.45 7.75
N THR A 129 5.63 4.56 7.71
CA THR A 129 4.83 5.18 8.79
C THR A 129 4.54 4.21 9.92
N GLY A 130 4.42 2.91 9.63
CA GLY A 130 3.87 1.91 10.55
C GLY A 130 2.38 2.12 10.83
N VAL A 131 1.83 1.21 11.64
CA VAL A 131 0.46 1.31 12.18
C VAL A 131 0.55 1.06 13.67
N LEU A 132 1.04 2.06 14.42
CA LEU A 132 1.36 1.91 15.85
C LEU A 132 0.15 1.45 16.68
N LYS A 133 -1.05 1.95 16.36
CA LYS A 133 -2.31 1.53 17.00
C LYS A 133 -2.65 0.05 16.77
N ALA A 134 -2.12 -0.56 15.71
CA ALA A 134 -2.32 -1.97 15.38
C ALA A 134 -1.09 -2.84 15.70
N GLY A 135 -0.04 -2.27 16.31
CA GLY A 135 1.18 -2.99 16.69
C GLY A 135 2.25 -3.10 15.59
N MET A 136 2.06 -2.49 14.42
CA MET A 136 3.07 -2.48 13.36
C MET A 136 4.01 -1.27 13.54
N PRO A 137 5.31 -1.45 13.80
CA PRO A 137 6.25 -0.35 13.99
C PRO A 137 6.55 0.37 12.67
N SER A 138 7.12 1.58 12.77
CA SER A 138 7.66 2.32 11.63
C SER A 138 9.09 1.89 11.30
N PHE A 139 9.44 1.87 10.02
CA PHE A 139 10.79 1.56 9.54
C PHE A 139 11.36 2.74 8.76
N SER A 140 12.11 3.61 9.43
CA SER A 140 12.73 4.77 8.78
C SER A 140 13.80 4.36 7.76
N LYS A 141 14.19 5.30 6.88
CA LYS A 141 15.29 5.11 5.92
C LYS A 141 16.62 4.72 6.57
N ALA A 142 16.84 5.12 7.82
CA ALA A 142 18.04 4.75 8.59
C ALA A 142 18.07 3.25 8.94
N ARG A 143 16.91 2.62 9.14
CA ARG A 143 16.81 1.17 9.41
C ARG A 143 16.65 0.34 8.14
N LEU A 144 15.96 0.90 7.13
CA LEU A 144 15.66 0.24 5.87
C LEU A 144 15.74 1.24 4.72
N ASN A 145 16.88 1.22 4.01
CA ASN A 145 17.13 2.09 2.87
C ASN A 145 16.17 1.79 1.69
N ASP A 146 16.17 2.67 0.69
CA ASP A 146 15.19 2.60 -0.41
C ASP A 146 15.39 1.39 -1.34
N LYS A 147 16.62 0.87 -1.46
CA LYS A 147 16.89 -0.34 -2.23
C LYS A 147 16.33 -1.57 -1.52
N ASP A 148 16.66 -1.72 -0.25
CA ASP A 148 16.20 -2.83 0.57
C ASP A 148 14.68 -2.79 0.76
N MET A 149 14.08 -1.61 0.83
CA MET A 149 12.62 -1.44 0.80
C MET A 149 12.00 -2.03 -0.47
N LYS A 150 12.55 -1.74 -1.65
CA LYS A 150 12.04 -2.29 -2.91
C LYS A 150 12.19 -3.80 -2.97
N ASP A 151 13.31 -4.33 -2.50
CA ASP A 151 13.54 -5.78 -2.46
C ASP A 151 12.56 -6.45 -1.46
N LEU A 152 12.30 -5.83 -0.30
CA LEU A 152 11.29 -6.28 0.67
C LEU A 152 9.87 -6.28 0.07
N ILE A 153 9.49 -5.22 -0.65
CA ILE A 153 8.18 -5.14 -1.32
C ILE A 153 8.06 -6.21 -2.40
N ALA A 154 9.12 -6.46 -3.18
CA ALA A 154 9.13 -7.54 -4.16
C ALA A 154 8.84 -8.91 -3.52
N TYR A 155 9.43 -9.18 -2.34
CA TYR A 155 9.09 -10.37 -1.57
C TYR A 155 7.62 -10.38 -1.11
N ILE A 156 7.10 -9.29 -0.54
CA ILE A 156 5.69 -9.20 -0.10
C ILE A 156 4.74 -9.48 -1.27
N ARG A 157 5.00 -8.91 -2.44
CA ARG A 157 4.21 -9.15 -3.66
C ARG A 157 4.25 -10.62 -4.08
N SER A 158 5.40 -11.28 -3.94
CA SER A 158 5.56 -12.70 -4.28
C SER A 158 4.72 -13.65 -3.42
N LEU A 159 4.27 -13.22 -2.23
CA LEU A 159 3.42 -14.02 -1.33
C LEU A 159 2.02 -14.28 -1.91
N THR A 160 1.59 -13.47 -2.90
CA THR A 160 0.35 -13.70 -3.64
C THR A 160 0.69 -13.99 -5.10
N PRO A 161 0.81 -15.27 -5.49
CA PRO A 161 1.00 -15.61 -6.89
C PRO A 161 -0.22 -15.13 -7.68
N THR A 162 -0.02 -14.25 -8.66
CA THR A 162 -1.08 -13.72 -9.55
C THR A 162 -1.53 -14.73 -10.60
N THR A 163 -1.01 -15.96 -10.56
CA THR A 163 -1.53 -17.09 -11.33
C THR A 163 -2.80 -17.61 -10.66
N LEU A 164 -3.93 -17.03 -11.03
CA LEU A 164 -5.24 -17.67 -10.87
C LEU A 164 -5.16 -19.03 -11.57
N LYS A 165 -5.01 -20.13 -10.83
CA LYS A 165 -5.33 -21.46 -11.37
C LYS A 165 -6.82 -21.44 -11.68
N LYS A 166 -7.14 -21.45 -12.97
CA LYS A 166 -8.48 -21.60 -13.51
C LYS A 166 -8.92 -23.06 -13.40
#